data_AF-A0A182E9A4-F1
#
_entry.id   AF-A0A182E9A4-F1
#
_cell.length_a   1.000
_cell.length_b   1.000
_cell.length_c   1.000
_cell.angle_alpha   90.00
_cell.angle_beta   90.00
_cell.angle_gamma   90.00
#
_symmetry.space_group_name_H-M   'P 1'
#
loop_
_entity.id
_entity.type
_entity.pdbx_description
1 polymer ?
#
loop_
_entity_poly.entity_id
_entity_poly.type
_entity_poly.pdbx_seq_one_letter_code
_entity_poly.pdbx_strand_id
1 'polypeptide(L)'
;MEITGNDGKTKEQLAKEWNRFRVLYDNGHLPVRLEQRGTGKPSRNIRWLENPKLITAERFMDLLIKFSCVLPLLEYPYRLIAEQGVIDLLKNYVNNESVIQCLPQLVRPPEITKKTMALSLIIQLAQIPQCCPALIPYFRHLFLPLQYYMMLSENKVYDIEYK
;
A
#
# COMPACT_ATOMS: atom_id res chain seq x y z
N MET A 1 -24.13 -13.37 -14.02
CA MET A 1 -24.34 -12.45 -12.89
C MET A 1 -22.97 -12.11 -12.33
N GLU A 2 -22.41 -10.99 -12.78
CA GLU A 2 -21.10 -10.52 -12.33
C GLU A 2 -21.27 -9.86 -10.97
N ILE A 3 -20.57 -10.39 -9.97
CA ILE A 3 -20.60 -9.87 -8.61
C ILE A 3 -19.74 -8.60 -8.60
N THR A 4 -20.41 -7.45 -8.66
CA THR A 4 -19.81 -6.13 -8.56
C THR A 4 -19.26 -5.94 -7.14
N GLY A 5 -17.94 -6.03 -6.99
CA GLY A 5 -17.25 -5.46 -5.84
C GLY A 5 -17.44 -3.94 -5.85
N ASN A 6 -17.74 -3.39 -4.68
CA ASN A 6 -18.28 -2.04 -4.43
C ASN A 6 -17.33 -0.86 -4.75
N ASP A 7 -16.49 -0.95 -5.77
CA ASP A 7 -15.57 0.11 -6.21
C ASP A 7 -15.55 0.29 -7.73
N GLY A 8 -16.64 0.01 -8.45
CA GLY A 8 -16.82 0.37 -9.88
C GLY A 8 -15.75 -0.10 -10.88
N LYS A 9 -14.74 -0.87 -10.43
CA LYS A 9 -13.63 -1.38 -11.23
C LYS A 9 -13.89 -2.83 -11.59
N THR A 10 -13.90 -3.13 -12.89
CA THR A 10 -14.03 -4.49 -13.40
C THR A 10 -12.83 -5.33 -12.97
N LYS A 11 -13.01 -6.64 -12.76
CA LYS A 11 -11.90 -7.58 -12.44
C LYS A 11 -10.72 -7.46 -13.41
N GLU A 12 -11.01 -7.14 -14.67
CA GLU A 12 -10.04 -6.92 -15.73
C GLU A 12 -9.18 -5.66 -15.51
N GLN A 13 -9.77 -4.59 -14.97
CA GLN A 13 -9.04 -3.36 -14.60
C GLN A 13 -8.11 -3.62 -13.41
N LEU A 14 -8.55 -4.42 -12.44
CA LEU A 14 -7.72 -4.85 -11.30
C LEU A 14 -6.56 -5.74 -11.73
N ALA A 15 -6.80 -6.66 -12.68
CA ALA A 15 -5.75 -7.50 -13.26
C ALA A 15 -4.72 -6.69 -14.06
N LYS A 16 -5.17 -5.64 -14.77
CA LYS A 16 -4.30 -4.71 -15.48
C LYS A 16 -3.46 -3.87 -14.51
N GLU A 17 -4.06 -3.42 -13.41
CA GLU A 17 -3.35 -2.73 -12.33
C GLU A 17 -2.34 -3.67 -11.64
N TRP A 18 -2.70 -4.92 -11.35
CA TRP A 18 -1.79 -5.92 -10.76
C TRP A 18 -0.55 -6.18 -11.62
N ASN A 19 -0.75 -6.39 -12.93
CA ASN A 19 0.35 -6.58 -13.86
C ASN A 19 1.27 -5.36 -13.95
N ARG A 20 0.74 -4.15 -13.70
CA ARG A 20 1.53 -2.91 -13.78
C ARG A 20 2.71 -2.91 -12.81
N PHE A 21 2.51 -3.29 -11.55
CA PHE A 21 3.62 -3.30 -10.58
C PHE A 21 4.67 -4.36 -10.94
N ARG A 22 4.24 -5.56 -11.35
CA ARG A 22 5.12 -6.63 -11.80
C ARG A 22 5.99 -6.16 -12.97
N VAL A 23 5.38 -5.57 -14.00
CA VAL A 23 6.09 -5.02 -15.16
C VAL A 23 7.06 -3.91 -14.75
N LEU A 24 6.69 -3.02 -13.83
CA LEU A 24 7.58 -1.98 -13.33
C LEU A 24 8.82 -2.56 -12.63
N TYR A 25 8.63 -3.61 -11.82
CA TYR A 25 9.72 -4.29 -11.13
C TYR A 25 10.62 -5.04 -12.11
N ASP A 26 10.03 -5.87 -12.99
CA ASP A 26 10.75 -6.75 -13.91
C ASP A 26 11.55 -5.96 -14.95
N ASN A 27 11.02 -4.82 -15.41
CA ASN A 27 11.73 -3.89 -16.31
C ASN A 27 12.78 -3.03 -15.58
N GLY A 28 12.91 -3.17 -14.25
CA GLY A 28 13.92 -2.45 -13.48
C GLY A 28 13.63 -0.97 -13.22
N HIS A 29 12.38 -0.52 -13.38
CA HIS A 29 11.99 0.86 -13.05
C HIS A 29 11.98 1.17 -11.55
N LEU A 30 12.03 0.14 -10.70
CA LEU A 30 12.13 0.26 -9.25
C LEU A 30 13.59 0.05 -8.79
N PRO A 31 14.16 0.95 -7.97
CA PRO A 31 15.55 0.89 -7.53
C PRO A 31 15.76 -0.05 -6.33
N VAL A 32 15.07 -1.19 -6.34
CA VAL A 32 15.12 -2.18 -5.25
C VAL A 32 15.21 -3.59 -5.82
N ARG A 33 15.94 -4.47 -5.15
CA ARG A 33 16.06 -5.90 -5.51
C ARG A 33 15.89 -6.76 -4.27
N LEU A 34 15.37 -7.96 -4.44
CA LEU A 34 15.35 -8.94 -3.35
C LEU A 34 16.78 -9.39 -3.08
N GLU A 35 17.18 -9.41 -1.82
CA GLU A 35 18.47 -10.00 -1.46
C GLU A 35 18.42 -11.50 -1.73
N GLN A 36 19.30 -12.03 -2.57
CA GLN A 36 19.40 -13.49 -2.71
C GLN A 36 20.15 -14.05 -1.51
N ARG A 37 19.44 -14.80 -0.64
CA ARG A 37 20.10 -15.63 0.38
C ARG A 37 20.44 -16.98 -0.26
N GLY A 38 21.71 -17.37 -0.22
CA GLY A 38 22.20 -18.64 -0.78
C GLY A 38 21.65 -19.91 -0.11
N THR A 39 20.74 -19.79 0.85
CA THR A 39 20.21 -20.90 1.66
C THR A 39 18.86 -21.45 1.17
N GLY A 40 18.42 -21.13 -0.05
CA GLY A 40 17.18 -21.63 -0.65
C GLY A 40 15.88 -21.17 0.04
N LYS A 41 15.97 -20.31 1.07
CA LYS A 41 14.82 -19.73 1.76
C LYS A 41 14.40 -18.40 1.12
N PRO A 42 13.09 -18.10 1.08
CA PRO A 42 12.59 -16.83 0.59
C PRO A 42 13.22 -15.69 1.40
N SER A 43 13.87 -14.76 0.71
CA SER A 43 14.44 -13.58 1.35
C SER A 43 13.33 -12.67 1.82
N ARG A 44 13.56 -12.07 3.00
CA ARG A 44 12.67 -11.11 3.66
C ARG A 44 13.17 -9.69 3.58
N ASN A 45 14.31 -9.47 2.91
CA ASN A 45 14.98 -8.19 2.82
C ASN A 45 15.03 -7.72 1.37
N ILE A 46 14.91 -6.41 1.20
CA ILE A 46 15.23 -5.74 -0.07
C ILE A 46 16.54 -4.98 0.06
N ARG A 47 17.27 -4.91 -1.05
CA ARG A 47 18.44 -4.07 -1.22
C ARG A 47 18.09 -2.92 -2.14
N TRP A 48 18.37 -1.70 -1.68
CA TRP A 48 18.27 -0.50 -2.47
C TRP A 48 19.47 -0.36 -3.41
N LEU A 49 19.20 -0.01 -4.67
CA LEU A 49 20.22 0.27 -5.70
C LEU A 49 20.66 1.74 -5.69
N GLU A 50 19.75 2.63 -5.28
CA GLU A 50 19.98 4.06 -5.09
C GLU A 50 20.05 4.36 -3.59
N ASN A 51 20.82 5.37 -3.17
CA ASN A 51 20.83 5.77 -1.76
C ASN A 51 19.55 6.54 -1.42
N PRO A 52 18.66 6.03 -0.54
CA PRO A 52 17.38 6.67 -0.24
C PRO A 52 17.50 8.10 0.28
N LYS A 53 18.63 8.44 0.90
CA LYS A 53 18.88 9.77 1.47
C LYS A 53 19.23 10.84 0.43
N LEU A 54 19.61 10.42 -0.78
CA LEU A 54 20.04 11.31 -1.87
C LEU A 54 18.98 11.46 -2.97
N ILE A 55 17.78 10.91 -2.76
CA ILE A 55 16.68 10.97 -3.71
C ILE A 55 16.11 12.39 -3.76
N THR A 56 15.87 12.93 -4.96
CA THR A 56 15.22 14.24 -5.13
C THR A 56 13.73 14.16 -4.77
N ALA A 57 13.10 15.29 -4.42
CA ALA A 57 11.68 15.30 -4.06
C ALA A 57 10.78 14.72 -5.17
N GLU A 58 11.07 15.05 -6.43
CA GLU A 58 10.36 14.53 -7.59
C GLU A 58 10.49 13.00 -7.72
N ARG A 59 11.73 12.48 -7.59
CA ARG A 59 11.99 11.04 -7.65
C ARG A 59 11.37 10.31 -6.46
N PHE A 60 11.36 10.93 -5.28
CA PHE A 60 10.67 10.40 -4.10
C PHE A 60 9.17 10.25 -4.34
N MET A 61 8.51 11.29 -4.86
CA MET A 61 7.08 11.24 -5.17
C MET A 61 6.76 10.17 -6.21
N ASP A 62 7.54 10.12 -7.30
CA ASP A 62 7.41 9.10 -8.34
C ASP A 62 7.53 7.67 -7.77
N LEU A 63 8.55 7.42 -6.94
CA LEU A 63 8.76 6.12 -6.31
C LEU A 63 7.66 5.79 -5.29
N LEU A 64 7.26 6.74 -4.45
CA LEU A 64 6.23 6.54 -3.45
C LEU A 64 4.88 6.18 -4.10
N ILE A 65 4.53 6.84 -5.21
CA ILE A 65 3.35 6.48 -6.01
C ILE A 65 3.51 5.08 -6.62
N LYS A 66 4.67 4.76 -7.20
CA LYS A 66 4.91 3.44 -7.81
C LYS A 66 4.88 2.29 -6.80
N PHE A 67 5.45 2.49 -5.62
CA PHE A 67 5.42 1.47 -4.55
C PHE A 67 4.05 1.33 -3.91
N SER A 68 3.28 2.41 -3.82
CA SER A 68 1.92 2.37 -3.28
C SER A 68 0.86 1.86 -4.27
N CYS A 69 1.21 1.77 -5.56
CA CYS A 69 0.34 1.22 -6.59
C CYS A 69 -0.03 -0.23 -6.28
N VAL A 70 -1.34 -0.47 -6.13
CA VAL A 70 -1.94 -1.81 -6.15
C VAL A 70 -1.43 -2.75 -5.04
N LEU A 71 -0.92 -2.15 -3.96
CA LEU A 71 -0.41 -2.84 -2.76
C LEU A 71 -1.28 -3.99 -2.25
N PRO A 72 -2.62 -3.87 -2.18
CA PRO A 72 -3.46 -4.96 -1.70
C PRO A 72 -3.38 -6.18 -2.62
N LEU A 73 -3.26 -6.01 -3.94
CA LEU A 73 -3.37 -7.13 -4.88
C LEU A 73 -2.04 -7.87 -5.10
N LEU A 74 -0.93 -7.39 -4.54
CA LEU A 74 0.37 -8.00 -4.74
C LEU A 74 0.51 -9.33 -3.99
N GLU A 75 1.17 -10.28 -4.65
CA GLU A 75 1.59 -11.57 -4.09
C GLU A 75 3.09 -11.55 -3.79
N TYR A 76 3.58 -12.53 -3.04
CA TYR A 76 5.03 -12.70 -2.85
C TYR A 76 5.72 -12.95 -4.21
N PRO A 77 6.88 -12.33 -4.49
CA PRO A 77 7.65 -11.43 -3.63
C PRO A 77 7.35 -9.93 -3.82
N TYR A 78 6.53 -9.56 -4.81
CA TYR A 78 6.21 -8.17 -5.14
C TYR A 78 5.59 -7.41 -3.98
N ARG A 79 4.76 -8.07 -3.17
CA ARG A 79 4.17 -7.50 -1.97
C ARG A 79 5.22 -7.02 -0.98
N LEU A 80 6.20 -7.87 -0.68
CA LEU A 80 7.30 -7.53 0.24
C LEU A 80 8.10 -6.34 -0.29
N ILE A 81 8.40 -6.34 -1.60
CA ILE A 81 9.15 -5.26 -2.24
C ILE A 81 8.42 -3.93 -2.11
N ALA A 82 7.11 -3.93 -2.33
CA ALA A 82 6.31 -2.74 -2.26
C ALA A 82 6.12 -2.25 -0.82
N GLU A 83 5.84 -3.16 0.13
CA GLU A 83 5.76 -2.90 1.57
C GLU A 83 7.04 -2.23 2.07
N GLN A 84 8.18 -2.91 1.90
CA GLN A 84 9.45 -2.44 2.40
C GLN A 84 9.92 -1.18 1.66
N GLY A 85 9.60 -1.06 0.37
CA GLY A 85 9.87 0.13 -0.44
C GLY A 85 9.21 1.39 0.12
N VAL A 86 7.92 1.32 0.45
CA VAL A 86 7.20 2.45 1.08
C VAL A 86 7.79 2.77 2.45
N ILE A 87 8.00 1.76 3.29
CA ILE A 87 8.53 1.94 4.66
C ILE A 87 9.89 2.62 4.63
N ASP A 88 10.80 2.16 3.78
CA ASP A 88 12.15 2.71 3.70
C ASP A 88 12.16 4.12 3.13
N LEU A 89 11.28 4.45 2.16
CA LEU A 89 11.14 5.81 1.65
C LEU A 89 10.65 6.76 2.76
N LEU A 90 9.57 6.41 3.45
CA LEU A 90 9.00 7.25 4.51
C LEU A 90 9.96 7.43 5.70
N LYS A 91 10.80 6.44 6.01
CA LYS A 91 11.80 6.52 7.08
C LYS A 91 13.02 7.35 6.71
N ASN A 92 13.51 7.23 5.48
CA ASN A 92 14.78 7.84 5.06
C ASN A 92 14.62 9.21 4.41
N TYR A 93 13.41 9.54 3.93
CA TYR A 93 13.12 10.79 3.25
C TYR A 93 11.90 11.46 3.88
N VAL A 94 12.14 12.53 4.65
CA VAL A 94 11.07 13.27 5.34
C VAL A 94 10.99 14.69 4.75
N ASN A 95 10.49 14.78 3.52
CA ASN A 95 9.91 16.02 3.02
C ASN A 95 8.38 15.91 3.14
N ASN A 96 7.85 16.54 4.18
CA ASN A 96 6.42 16.47 4.50
C ASN A 96 5.54 16.99 3.36
N GLU A 97 5.98 18.01 2.62
CA GLU A 97 5.21 18.58 1.51
C GLU A 97 5.06 17.57 0.36
N SER A 98 6.13 16.86 0.02
CA SER A 98 6.12 15.84 -1.03
C SER A 98 5.20 14.66 -0.69
N VAL A 99 5.14 14.26 0.59
CA VAL A 99 4.22 13.23 1.06
C VAL A 99 2.77 13.71 0.95
N ILE A 100 2.50 14.95 1.41
CA ILE A 100 1.16 15.56 1.36
C ILE A 100 0.64 15.64 -0.08
N GLN A 101 1.50 16.02 -1.03
CA GLN A 101 1.15 16.06 -2.46
C GLN A 101 0.78 14.68 -3.03
N CYS A 102 1.34 13.60 -2.48
CA CYS A 102 1.04 12.23 -2.89
C CYS A 102 -0.19 11.63 -2.21
N LEU A 103 -0.69 12.21 -1.11
CA LEU A 103 -1.81 11.67 -0.31
C LEU A 103 -3.04 11.27 -1.12
N PRO A 104 -3.54 12.05 -2.11
CA PRO A 104 -4.72 11.64 -2.87
C PRO A 104 -4.53 10.32 -3.63
N GLN A 105 -3.29 10.01 -4.03
CA GLN A 105 -2.97 8.79 -4.77
C GLN A 105 -2.68 7.60 -3.85
N LEU A 106 -2.19 7.88 -2.64
CA LEU A 106 -1.90 6.90 -1.58
C LEU A 106 -3.18 6.41 -0.89
N VAL A 107 -4.09 7.34 -0.65
CA VAL A 107 -5.35 7.07 0.02
C VAL A 107 -6.41 6.70 -1.01
N ARG A 108 -6.29 5.49 -1.56
CA ARG A 108 -7.37 4.87 -2.34
C ARG A 108 -8.26 4.05 -1.41
N PRO A 109 -9.58 3.97 -1.65
CA PRO A 109 -10.45 3.07 -0.90
C PRO A 109 -9.86 1.65 -0.99
N PRO A 110 -9.52 1.02 0.14
CA PRO A 110 -9.00 -0.33 0.12
C PRO A 110 -10.13 -1.27 -0.29
N GLU A 111 -9.94 -2.01 -1.38
CA GLU A 111 -10.81 -3.15 -1.67
C GLU A 111 -10.87 -4.05 -0.44
N ILE A 112 -12.10 -4.40 -0.07
CA ILE A 112 -12.50 -4.97 1.24
C ILE A 112 -11.69 -6.21 1.64
N THR A 113 -11.05 -6.88 0.68
CA THR A 113 -10.38 -8.17 0.84
C THR A 113 -8.98 -8.10 1.44
N LYS A 114 -8.26 -6.96 1.45
CA LYS A 114 -6.88 -6.88 1.99
C LYS A 114 -6.58 -5.56 2.72
N LYS A 115 -7.40 -5.27 3.73
CA LYS A 115 -7.43 -4.02 4.53
C LYS A 115 -6.20 -3.77 5.42
N THR A 116 -5.52 -4.82 5.90
CA THR A 116 -4.45 -4.69 6.91
C THR A 116 -3.26 -3.84 6.44
N MET A 117 -2.95 -3.88 5.14
CA MET A 117 -1.80 -3.16 4.59
C MET A 117 -2.09 -1.69 4.33
N ALA A 118 -3.24 -1.37 3.72
CA ALA A 118 -3.66 0.02 3.52
C ALA A 118 -3.77 0.75 4.87
N LEU A 119 -4.31 0.06 5.89
CA LEU A 119 -4.35 0.56 7.26
C LEU A 119 -2.95 0.78 7.85
N SER A 120 -2.02 -0.16 7.65
CA SER A 120 -0.64 0.01 8.12
C SER A 120 0.03 1.24 7.51
N LEU A 121 -0.18 1.49 6.21
CA LEU A 121 0.33 2.67 5.51
C LEU A 121 -0.31 3.97 6.05
N ILE A 122 -1.63 3.98 6.26
CA ILE A 122 -2.34 5.12 6.86
C ILE A 122 -1.83 5.41 8.28
N ILE A 123 -1.62 4.37 9.10
CA ILE A 123 -1.06 4.51 10.45
C ILE A 123 0.34 5.13 10.39
N GLN A 124 1.20 4.67 9.46
CA GLN A 124 2.54 5.24 9.29
C GLN A 124 2.49 6.71 8.83
N LEU A 125 1.59 7.05 7.90
CA LEU A 125 1.39 8.44 7.49
C LEU A 125 0.87 9.32 8.64
N ALA A 126 -0.03 8.79 9.48
CA ALA A 126 -0.58 9.51 10.63
C ALA A 126 0.46 9.75 11.73
N GLN A 127 1.52 8.94 11.80
CA GLN A 127 2.65 9.18 12.71
C GLN A 127 3.52 10.38 12.29
N ILE A 128 3.38 10.87 11.06
CA ILE A 128 4.07 12.06 10.57
C ILE A 128 3.24 13.30 10.95
N PRO A 129 3.72 14.20 11.83
CA PRO A 129 2.91 15.27 12.42
C PRO A 129 2.21 16.19 11.41
N GLN A 130 2.88 16.49 10.29
CA GLN A 130 2.34 17.36 9.24
C GLN A 130 1.40 16.63 8.27
N CYS A 131 1.48 15.30 8.17
CA CYS A 131 0.60 14.52 7.30
C CYS A 131 -0.75 14.23 7.98
N CYS A 132 -0.80 14.17 9.31
CA CYS A 132 -2.03 13.88 10.06
C CYS A 132 -3.18 14.87 9.75
N PRO A 133 -2.98 16.21 9.77
CA PRO A 133 -4.04 17.15 9.36
C PRO A 133 -4.45 17.00 7.89
N ALA A 134 -3.49 16.68 7.01
CA ALA A 134 -3.74 16.49 5.59
C ALA A 134 -4.51 15.19 5.28
N LEU A 135 -4.51 14.22 6.19
CA LEU A 135 -5.31 12.98 6.08
C LEU A 135 -6.79 13.18 6.44
N ILE A 136 -7.15 14.28 7.13
CA ILE A 136 -8.51 14.55 7.62
C ILE A 136 -9.60 14.44 6.53
N PRO A 137 -9.44 15.04 5.34
CA PRO A 137 -10.44 14.94 4.26
C PRO A 137 -10.65 13.51 3.77
N TYR A 138 -9.64 12.66 3.90
CA TYR A 138 -9.67 11.28 3.43
C TYR A 138 -10.18 10.28 4.48
N PHE A 139 -10.19 10.64 5.77
CA PHE A 139 -10.73 9.77 6.81
C PHE A 139 -12.18 9.38 6.54
N ARG A 140 -13.01 10.25 5.96
CA ARG A 140 -14.39 9.90 5.58
C ARG A 140 -14.43 8.74 4.57
N HIS A 141 -13.55 8.75 3.58
CA HIS A 141 -13.46 7.71 2.56
C HIS A 141 -12.83 6.41 3.10
N LEU A 142 -11.93 6.54 4.08
CA LEU A 142 -11.24 5.41 4.70
C LEU A 142 -12.02 4.73 5.83
N PHE A 143 -12.83 5.48 6.58
CA PHE A 143 -13.46 5.02 7.82
C PHE A 143 -14.82 4.36 7.58
N LEU A 144 -15.60 4.80 6.58
CA LEU A 144 -16.88 4.17 6.22
C LEU A 144 -16.74 2.65 5.95
N PRO A 145 -15.72 2.17 5.21
CA PRO A 145 -15.50 0.73 5.01
C PRO A 145 -14.99 -0.02 6.25
N LEU A 146 -14.44 0.70 7.24
CA LEU A 146 -13.94 0.11 8.50
C LEU A 146 -15.05 -0.02 9.54
N GLN A 147 -15.88 1.01 9.72
CA GLN A 147 -17.04 0.95 10.60
C GLN A 147 -18.02 -0.15 10.18
N TYR A 148 -18.34 -0.23 8.89
CA TYR A 148 -19.18 -1.30 8.36
C TYR A 148 -18.61 -2.69 8.69
N TYR A 149 -17.29 -2.86 8.65
CA TYR A 149 -16.66 -4.14 8.97
C TYR A 149 -16.59 -4.41 10.48
N MET A 150 -16.34 -3.41 11.32
CA MET A 150 -16.38 -3.57 12.78
C MET A 150 -17.79 -4.03 13.21
N MET A 151 -18.83 -3.41 12.66
CA MET A 151 -20.23 -3.84 12.86
C MET A 151 -20.49 -5.25 12.32
N LEU A 152 -19.95 -5.62 11.15
CA LEU A 152 -20.08 -6.98 10.61
C LEU A 152 -19.29 -8.02 11.43
N SER A 153 -18.14 -7.66 12.00
CA SER A 153 -17.37 -8.56 12.85
C SER A 153 -18.03 -8.76 14.20
N GLU A 154 -18.63 -7.73 14.78
CA GLU A 154 -19.47 -7.86 15.99
C GLU A 154 -20.70 -8.73 15.72
N ASN A 155 -21.38 -8.53 14.59
CA ASN A 155 -22.52 -9.39 14.21
C ASN A 155 -22.13 -10.84 13.94
N LYS A 156 -20.88 -11.12 13.53
CA LYS A 156 -20.39 -12.50 13.42
C LYS A 156 -20.08 -13.13 14.77
N VAL A 157 -19.74 -12.35 15.81
CA VAL A 157 -19.51 -12.89 17.16
C VAL A 157 -20.83 -13.34 17.79
N TYR A 158 -21.94 -12.65 17.52
CA TYR A 158 -23.27 -13.06 17.99
C TYR A 158 -23.86 -14.29 17.28
N ASP A 159 -23.31 -14.69 16.12
CA ASP A 159 -23.79 -15.86 15.35
C ASP A 159 -23.03 -17.16 15.68
N ILE A 160 -22.01 -17.12 16.56
CA ILE A 160 -21.22 -18.29 16.98
C ILE A 160 -21.58 -18.76 18.41
N GLU A 161 -22.46 -18.06 19.11
CA GLU A 161 -22.93 -18.45 20.46
C GLU A 161 -24.35 -19.06 20.44
N TYR A 162 -24.68 -19.88 19.45
CA TYR A 162 -25.77 -20.87 19.58
C TYR A 162 -25.47 -22.09 18.71
N LYS A 163 -24.58 -22.95 19.22
CA LYS A 163 -24.57 -24.39 18.90
C LYS A 163 -23.97 -25.20 20.04
#